data_AF-A0A4Q3SZQ0-F1
#
_entry.id   AF-A0A4Q3SZQ0-F1
#
_cell.length_a   1.000
_cell.length_b   1.000
_cell.length_c   1.000
_cell.angle_alpha   90.00
_cell.angle_beta   90.00
_cell.angle_gamma   90.00
#
_symmetry.space_group_name_H-M   'P 1'
#
loop_
_entity.id
_entity.type
_entity.pdbx_description
1 polymer ?
#
loop_
_entity_poly.entity_id
_entity_poly.type
_entity_poly.pdbx_seq_one_letter_code
_entity_poly.pdbx_strand_id
1 'polypeptide(L)'
;GLLLLIGADAALAAKVGADGVHLPERLAHRARHLKRPGWIVTAAAHSALAARRGLAFGADAVVVSAVFASNSPSAGAPIGPLRLAQLVRTTGGAVYGLGGINNKTARRLMPAGLVGLAAVEAFRT
;
A
#
# COMPACT_ATOMS: atom_id res chain seq x y z
N GLY A 1 -10.10 11.13 14.47
CA GLY A 1 -10.96 10.17 13.74
C GLY A 1 -10.09 9.20 12.95
N LEU A 2 -10.70 8.34 12.13
CA LEU A 2 -10.00 7.51 11.15
C LEU A 2 -9.94 8.25 9.80
N LEU A 3 -8.91 7.94 8.99
CA LEU A 3 -8.78 8.47 7.65
C LEU A 3 -9.43 7.52 6.63
N LEU A 4 -10.15 8.07 5.66
CA LEU A 4 -10.80 7.35 4.58
C LEU A 4 -10.12 7.66 3.25
N LEU A 5 -9.62 6.62 2.57
CA LEU A 5 -9.11 6.74 1.19
C LEU A 5 -10.00 5.95 0.24
N ILE A 6 -10.34 6.53 -0.91
CA ILE A 6 -11.14 5.85 -1.94
C ILE A 6 -10.23 5.18 -2.98
N GLY A 7 -10.59 3.97 -3.38
CA GLY A 7 -9.85 3.22 -4.40
C GLY A 7 -10.04 3.82 -5.79
N ALA A 8 -8.97 4.32 -6.41
CA ALA A 8 -8.85 4.82 -7.79
C ALA A 8 -9.79 5.96 -8.24
N ASP A 9 -10.84 6.26 -7.49
CA ASP A 9 -11.88 7.23 -7.87
C ASP A 9 -11.73 8.53 -7.08
N ALA A 10 -10.98 9.47 -7.67
CA ALA A 10 -10.79 10.80 -7.10
C ALA A 10 -12.08 11.66 -7.13
N ALA A 11 -12.99 11.42 -8.08
CA ALA A 11 -14.25 12.17 -8.11
C ALA A 11 -15.14 11.76 -6.94
N LEU A 12 -15.22 10.46 -6.67
CA LEU A 12 -15.91 9.92 -5.49
C LEU A 12 -15.24 10.40 -4.19
N ALA A 13 -13.90 10.35 -4.09
CA ALA A 13 -13.18 10.85 -2.92
C ALA A 13 -13.55 12.30 -2.58
N ALA A 14 -13.59 13.17 -3.60
CA ALA A 14 -14.02 14.56 -3.41
C ALA A 14 -15.50 14.68 -3.03
N LYS A 15 -16.38 13.91 -3.68
CA LYS A 15 -17.82 13.94 -3.44
C LYS A 15 -18.21 13.56 -2.00
N VAL A 16 -17.49 12.61 -1.40
CA VAL A 16 -17.78 12.12 -0.04
C VAL A 16 -16.93 12.78 1.04
N GLY A 17 -16.06 13.73 0.68
CA GLY A 17 -15.15 14.38 1.62
C GLY A 17 -14.10 13.43 2.21
N ALA A 18 -13.64 12.44 1.44
CA ALA A 18 -12.58 11.53 1.85
C ALA A 18 -11.22 12.24 1.97
N ASP A 19 -10.31 11.65 2.75
CA ASP A 19 -8.97 12.16 3.00
C ASP A 19 -7.99 11.88 1.85
N GLY A 20 -8.45 11.22 0.77
CA GLY A 20 -7.69 11.05 -0.46
C GLY A 20 -7.97 9.74 -1.18
N VAL A 21 -6.95 9.20 -1.85
CA VAL A 21 -7.10 8.07 -2.78
C VAL A 21 -6.01 7.01 -2.63
N HIS A 22 -6.38 5.76 -2.88
CA HIS A 22 -5.46 4.64 -3.07
C HIS A 22 -5.49 4.19 -4.53
N LEU A 23 -4.34 4.21 -5.20
CA LEU A 23 -4.20 3.86 -6.62
C LEU A 23 -3.74 2.41 -6.80
N PRO A 24 -4.32 1.65 -7.74
CA PRO A 24 -3.70 0.41 -8.19
C PRO A 24 -2.37 0.71 -8.91
N GLU A 25 -1.45 -0.24 -8.92
CA GLU A 25 -0.08 -0.05 -9.47
C GLU A 25 -0.09 0.54 -10.88
N ARG A 26 -0.97 0.05 -11.77
CA ARG A 26 -1.11 0.53 -13.15
C ARG A 26 -1.44 2.03 -13.27
N LEU A 27 -1.98 2.63 -12.21
CA LEU A 27 -2.32 4.06 -12.14
C LEU A 27 -1.37 4.88 -11.27
N ALA A 28 -0.31 4.28 -10.71
CA ALA A 28 0.61 4.97 -9.80
C ALA A 28 1.22 6.24 -10.43
N HIS A 29 1.44 6.25 -11.75
CA HIS A 29 1.93 7.42 -12.49
C HIS A 29 1.05 8.66 -12.37
N ARG A 30 -0.22 8.51 -11.97
CA ARG A 30 -1.15 9.63 -11.77
C ARG A 30 -1.02 10.29 -10.40
N ALA A 31 -0.25 9.73 -9.47
CA ALA A 31 -0.25 10.14 -8.07
C ALA A 31 -0.03 11.66 -7.88
N ARG A 32 1.00 12.23 -8.51
CA ARG A 32 1.28 13.67 -8.46
C ARG A 32 0.13 14.55 -8.95
N HIS A 33 -0.59 14.11 -9.98
CA HIS A 33 -1.71 14.88 -10.55
C HIS A 33 -2.96 14.85 -9.67
N LEU A 34 -3.06 13.89 -8.75
CA LEU A 34 -4.18 13.76 -7.81
C LEU A 34 -3.91 14.45 -6.48
N LYS A 35 -2.73 15.04 -6.30
CA LYS A 35 -2.38 15.79 -5.11
C LYS A 35 -3.27 17.01 -4.95
N ARG A 36 -3.82 17.16 -3.75
CA ARG A 36 -4.62 18.29 -3.30
C ARG A 36 -4.23 18.63 -1.86
N PRO A 37 -4.41 19.88 -1.39
CA PRO A 37 -4.16 20.21 0.01
C PRO A 37 -4.93 19.28 0.94
N GLY A 38 -4.23 18.67 1.90
CA GLY A 38 -4.80 17.72 2.87
C GLY A 38 -5.03 16.30 2.36
N TRP A 39 -4.91 16.03 1.05
CA TRP A 39 -5.11 14.68 0.51
C TRP A 39 -3.88 13.78 0.68
N ILE A 40 -4.14 12.55 1.09
CA ILE A 40 -3.19 11.43 1.06
C ILE A 40 -3.42 10.62 -0.22
N VAL A 41 -2.35 10.41 -0.98
CA VAL A 41 -2.34 9.61 -2.20
C VAL A 41 -1.40 8.44 -2.00
N THR A 42 -1.93 7.22 -1.97
CA THR A 42 -1.13 6.00 -1.86
C THR A 42 -1.20 5.18 -3.14
N ALA A 43 -0.24 4.28 -3.35
CA ALA A 43 -0.25 3.38 -4.52
C ALA A 43 0.09 1.93 -4.13
N ALA A 44 -0.56 0.96 -4.77
CA ALA A 44 -0.19 -0.45 -4.68
C ALA A 44 1.13 -0.72 -5.42
N ALA A 45 1.92 -1.66 -4.90
CA ALA A 45 3.15 -2.12 -5.54
C ALA A 45 3.36 -3.62 -5.32
N HIS A 46 3.76 -4.33 -6.38
CA HIS A 46 4.02 -5.77 -6.35
C HIS A 46 5.50 -6.12 -6.54
N SER A 47 6.39 -5.11 -6.56
CA SER A 47 7.83 -5.28 -6.66
C SER A 47 8.59 -4.08 -6.08
N ALA A 48 9.89 -4.23 -5.84
CA ALA A 48 10.74 -3.12 -5.38
C ALA A 48 10.81 -1.99 -6.41
N LEU A 49 10.83 -2.34 -7.70
CA LEU A 49 10.78 -1.35 -8.79
C LEU A 49 9.45 -0.59 -8.78
N ALA A 50 8.32 -1.29 -8.61
CA ALA A 50 7.00 -0.67 -8.53
C ALA A 50 6.89 0.24 -7.31
N ALA A 51 7.40 -0.18 -6.14
CA ALA A 51 7.40 0.62 -4.92
C ALA A 51 8.17 1.92 -5.10
N ARG A 52 9.40 1.85 -5.64
CA ARG A 52 10.21 3.04 -5.95
C ARG A 52 9.53 3.95 -6.97
N ARG A 53 8.95 3.37 -8.03
CA ARG A 53 8.22 4.14 -9.05
C ARG A 53 7.00 4.84 -8.47
N GLY A 54 6.21 4.17 -7.63
CA GLY A 54 5.03 4.77 -6.99
C GLY A 54 5.39 6.02 -6.19
N LEU A 55 6.45 5.94 -5.38
CA LEU A 55 6.95 7.11 -4.64
C LEU A 55 7.50 8.20 -5.57
N ALA A 56 8.28 7.83 -6.61
CA ALA A 56 8.80 8.78 -7.58
C ALA A 56 7.67 9.52 -8.34
N PHE A 57 6.56 8.83 -8.62
CA PHE A 57 5.36 9.42 -9.21
C PHE A 57 4.57 10.31 -8.25
N GLY A 58 4.99 10.44 -6.99
CA GLY A 58 4.43 11.36 -6.01
C GLY A 58 3.40 10.75 -5.06
N ALA A 59 3.35 9.42 -4.91
CA ALA A 59 2.58 8.81 -3.83
C ALA A 59 3.23 9.13 -2.47
N ASP A 60 2.41 9.40 -1.46
CA ASP A 60 2.84 9.60 -0.06
C ASP A 60 3.39 8.33 0.56
N ALA A 61 2.79 7.20 0.20
CA ALA A 61 3.20 5.89 0.63
C ALA A 61 2.82 4.84 -0.40
N VAL A 62 3.49 3.70 -0.34
CA VAL A 62 3.16 2.53 -1.14
C VAL A 62 2.70 1.38 -0.28
N VAL A 63 1.75 0.60 -0.80
CA VAL A 63 1.23 -0.61 -0.17
C VAL A 63 1.79 -1.81 -0.94
N VAL A 64 2.72 -2.52 -0.33
CA VAL A 64 3.43 -3.63 -0.96
C VAL A 64 2.69 -4.94 -0.69
N SER A 65 2.35 -5.66 -1.75
CA SER A 65 1.64 -6.94 -1.66
C SER A 65 2.01 -7.90 -2.79
N ALA A 66 1.82 -9.21 -2.65
CA ALA A 66 1.42 -9.91 -1.41
C ALA A 66 2.64 -10.25 -0.54
N VAL A 67 2.57 -10.01 0.76
CA VAL A 67 3.65 -10.35 1.70
C VAL A 67 3.64 -11.84 2.04
N PHE A 68 2.46 -12.39 2.34
CA PHE A 68 2.22 -13.81 2.57
C PHE A 68 1.14 -14.33 1.62
N ALA A 69 0.94 -15.65 1.58
CA ALA A 69 -0.13 -16.26 0.78
C ALA A 69 -1.49 -15.65 1.16
N SER A 70 -2.31 -15.34 0.16
CA SER A 70 -3.59 -14.65 0.31
C SER A 70 -4.61 -15.24 -0.66
N ASN A 71 -5.87 -15.30 -0.23
CA ASN A 71 -6.99 -15.73 -1.08
C ASN A 71 -7.53 -14.60 -1.98
N SER A 72 -6.93 -13.41 -1.94
CA SER A 72 -7.35 -12.31 -2.82
C SER A 72 -7.15 -12.71 -4.28
N PRO A 73 -8.14 -12.53 -5.17
CA PRO A 73 -7.98 -12.81 -6.60
C PRO A 73 -6.84 -12.04 -7.27
N SER A 74 -6.45 -10.90 -6.69
CA SER A 74 -5.34 -10.08 -7.17
C SER A 74 -4.00 -10.39 -6.49
N ALA A 75 -3.93 -11.39 -5.61
CA ALA A 75 -2.70 -11.74 -4.92
C ALA A 75 -1.73 -12.43 -5.88
N GLY A 76 -0.59 -11.79 -6.13
CA GLY A 76 0.55 -12.42 -6.77
C GLY A 76 1.28 -13.39 -5.83
N ALA A 77 2.38 -13.96 -6.33
CA ALA A 77 3.25 -14.81 -5.52
C ALA A 77 3.77 -14.05 -4.28
N PRO A 78 3.70 -14.65 -3.07
CA PRO A 78 4.11 -13.96 -1.86
C PRO A 78 5.62 -13.71 -1.83
N ILE A 79 6.02 -12.47 -1.50
CA ILE A 79 7.44 -12.11 -1.46
C ILE A 79 8.13 -12.56 -0.17
N GLY A 80 7.38 -12.73 0.92
CA GLY A 80 7.89 -13.09 2.23
C GLY A 80 8.62 -11.96 2.97
N PRO A 81 8.87 -12.14 4.29
CA PRO A 81 9.35 -11.08 5.17
C PRO A 81 10.78 -10.61 4.84
N LEU A 82 11.67 -11.52 4.43
CA LEU A 82 13.06 -11.18 4.12
C LEU A 82 13.17 -10.28 2.88
N ARG A 83 12.48 -10.66 1.79
CA ARG A 83 12.46 -9.83 0.56
C ARG A 83 11.72 -8.52 0.79
N LEU A 84 10.65 -8.53 1.59
CA LEU A 84 9.99 -7.28 2.00
C LEU A 84 10.96 -6.36 2.74
N ALA A 85 11.72 -6.84 3.72
CA ALA A 85 12.68 -6.03 4.46
C ALA A 85 13.78 -5.45 3.53
N GLN A 86 14.27 -6.23 2.56
CA GLN A 86 15.21 -5.74 1.54
C GLN A 86 14.59 -4.64 0.66
N LEU A 87 13.32 -4.84 0.26
CA LEU A 87 12.58 -3.86 -0.52
C LEU A 87 12.41 -2.55 0.24
N VAL A 88 11.96 -2.61 1.51
CA VAL A 88 11.74 -1.41 2.32
C VAL A 88 13.01 -0.58 2.45
N ARG A 89 14.15 -1.23 2.73
CA ARG A 89 15.46 -0.55 2.83
C ARG A 89 15.88 0.18 1.56
N THR A 90 15.46 -0.30 0.39
CA THR A 90 15.86 0.25 -0.92
C THR A 90 14.81 1.17 -1.53
N THR A 91 13.63 1.28 -0.93
CA THR A 91 12.49 2.04 -1.46
C THR A 91 12.61 3.55 -1.18
N GLY A 92 13.22 3.93 -0.06
CA GLY A 92 13.51 5.34 0.27
C GLY A 92 12.29 6.17 0.69
N GLY A 93 11.19 5.54 1.12
CA GLY A 93 10.00 6.24 1.60
C GLY A 93 9.04 5.31 2.37
N ALA A 94 7.82 5.80 2.61
CA ALA A 94 6.83 5.12 3.44
C ALA A 94 6.27 3.86 2.76
N VAL A 95 6.42 2.70 3.42
CA VAL A 95 5.93 1.42 2.92
C VAL A 95 5.01 0.75 3.94
N TYR A 96 3.82 0.37 3.50
CA TYR A 96 2.90 -0.50 4.21
C TYR A 96 2.96 -1.91 3.63
N GLY A 97 2.86 -2.94 4.48
CA GLY A 97 2.76 -4.33 4.02
C GLY A 97 1.31 -4.79 3.92
N LEU A 98 0.95 -5.55 2.88
CA LEU A 98 -0.38 -6.16 2.69
C LEU A 98 -0.28 -7.56 2.08
N GLY A 99 -1.30 -8.40 2.35
CA GLY A 99 -1.47 -9.73 1.76
C GLY A 99 -1.06 -10.84 2.72
N GLY A 100 -2.04 -11.64 3.14
CA GLY A 100 -1.86 -12.75 4.09
C GLY A 100 -1.40 -12.32 5.50
N ILE A 101 -1.59 -11.05 5.85
CA ILE A 101 -1.28 -10.52 7.18
C ILE A 101 -2.42 -10.88 8.14
N ASN A 102 -2.11 -11.49 9.28
CA ASN A 102 -3.05 -11.85 10.37
C ASN A 102 -2.31 -11.88 11.72
N ASN A 103 -3.00 -12.28 12.80
CA ASN A 103 -2.43 -12.35 14.15
C ASN A 103 -1.20 -13.28 14.28
N LYS A 104 -1.05 -14.28 13.40
CA LYS A 104 0.10 -15.20 13.37
C LYS A 104 1.27 -14.65 12.54
N THR A 105 1.00 -13.84 11.52
CA THR A 105 2.03 -13.39 10.57
C THR A 105 2.52 -11.97 10.82
N ALA A 106 1.72 -11.09 11.44
CA ALA A 106 2.05 -9.69 11.65
C ALA A 106 3.37 -9.47 12.42
N ARG A 107 3.62 -10.25 13.49
CA ARG A 107 4.85 -10.12 14.31
C ARG A 107 6.12 -10.36 13.50
N ARG A 108 6.06 -11.18 12.44
CA ARG A 108 7.21 -11.48 11.56
C ARG A 108 7.62 -10.29 10.68
N LEU A 109 6.79 -9.25 10.60
CA LEU A 109 7.03 -8.05 9.80
C LEU A 109 7.58 -6.87 10.60
N MET A 110 7.62 -6.95 11.93
CA MET A 110 8.15 -5.87 12.78
C MET A 110 9.59 -5.45 12.41
N PRO A 111 10.51 -6.38 12.09
CA PRO A 111 11.87 -5.99 11.70
C PRO A 111 11.99 -5.44 10.27
N ALA A 112 10.92 -5.42 9.47
CA ALA A 112 10.99 -5.07 8.06
C ALA A 112 11.11 -3.56 7.80
N GLY A 113 10.95 -2.71 8.81
CA GLY A 113 11.01 -1.25 8.67
C GLY A 113 9.75 -0.64 8.04
N LEU A 114 8.64 -1.37 8.03
CA LEU A 114 7.35 -0.86 7.55
C LEU A 114 6.86 0.27 8.46
N VAL A 115 6.20 1.26 7.87
CA VAL A 115 5.53 2.33 8.64
C VAL A 115 4.14 1.90 9.12
N GLY A 116 3.64 0.76 8.64
CA GLY A 116 2.39 0.16 9.08
C GLY A 116 2.04 -1.13 8.33
N LEU A 117 0.95 -1.75 8.76
CA LEU A 117 0.39 -2.96 8.15
C LEU A 117 -1.00 -2.64 7.60
N ALA A 118 -1.38 -3.29 6.50
CA ALA A 118 -2.71 -3.25 5.94
C ALA A 118 -3.25 -4.69 5.78
N ALA A 119 -4.54 -4.87 6.00
CA ALA A 119 -5.20 -6.16 5.90
C ALA A 119 -6.65 -6.00 5.43
N VAL A 120 -7.16 -7.05 4.77
CA VAL A 120 -8.55 -7.15 4.32
C VAL A 120 -9.26 -8.27 5.07
N GLU A 121 -8.72 -9.49 4.99
CA GLU A 121 -9.33 -10.67 5.60
C GLU A 121 -9.08 -10.79 7.11
N ALA A 122 -8.02 -10.16 7.64
CA ALA A 122 -7.68 -10.26 9.06
C ALA A 122 -8.76 -9.68 10.00
N PHE A 123 -9.62 -8.82 9.46
CA PHE A 123 -10.70 -8.16 10.18
C PHE A 123 -12.08 -8.71 9.85
N ARG A 124 -12.16 -9.75 9.00
CA ARG A 124 -13.42 -10.49 8.81
C ARG A 124 -13.61 -11.37 10.05
N THR A 125 -14.47 -10.90 10.94
CA THR A 125 -15.03 -11.67 12.05
C THR A 125 -16.03 -12.70 11.54
#